data_AF-A0AAJ4N081-F1
#
_entry.id   AF-A0AAJ4N081-F1
#
_cell.length_a   1.000
_cell.length_b   1.000
_cell.length_c   1.000
_cell.angle_alpha   90.00
_cell.angle_beta   90.00
_cell.angle_gamma   90.00
#
_symmetry.space_group_name_H-M   'P 1'
#
loop_
_entity.id
_entity.type
_entity.pdbx_description
1 polymer ?
#
loop_
_entity_poly.entity_id
_entity_poly.type
_entity_poly.pdbx_seq_one_letter_code
_entity_poly.pdbx_strand_id
1 'polypeptide(L)'
;MASVRYEWIRLGRAIGTTGWADNIITDTVGAGGTLTVTTSATTAGNRPVAPASGKVGELYARLTAIDGPVHVEKGIDPTATLTNGLRLVPNLPEVLAVSPGDKLSFIGEA
;
A
#
# COMPACT_ATOMS: atom_id res chain seq x y z
N MET A 1 15.03 10.00 7.79
CA MET A 1 14.44 8.65 7.92
C MET A 1 12.93 8.83 7.78
N ALA A 2 12.32 8.15 6.82
CA ALA A 2 10.89 8.32 6.53
C ALA A 2 10.07 7.25 7.24
N SER A 3 8.74 7.42 7.30
CA SER A 3 7.83 6.37 7.76
C SER A 3 6.66 6.23 6.79
N VAL A 4 6.15 5.00 6.66
CA VAL A 4 4.94 4.70 5.89
C VAL A 4 3.93 4.00 6.78
N ARG A 5 2.70 4.51 6.79
CA ARG A 5 1.54 3.76 7.27
C ARG A 5 0.97 2.93 6.11
N TYR A 6 0.67 1.68 6.38
CA TYR A 6 -0.01 0.79 5.45
C TYR A 6 -1.27 0.19 6.08
N GLU A 7 -2.32 0.05 5.28
CA GLU A 7 -3.58 -0.59 5.64
C GLU A 7 -4.00 -1.48 4.47
N TRP A 8 -4.52 -2.67 4.73
CA TRP A 8 -5.14 -3.47 3.66
C TRP A 8 -6.63 -3.21 3.67
N ILE A 9 -7.17 -2.90 2.51
CA ILE A 9 -8.56 -2.48 2.39
C ILE A 9 -9.24 -3.16 1.21
N ARG A 10 -10.56 -3.17 1.23
CA ARG A 10 -11.39 -3.44 0.06
C ARG A 10 -12.12 -2.18 -0.36
N LEU A 11 -12.11 -1.93 -1.65
CA LEU A 11 -12.93 -0.90 -2.24
C LEU A 11 -14.24 -1.51 -2.72
N GLY A 12 -15.33 -0.80 -2.46
CA GLY A 12 -16.62 -1.04 -3.07
C GLY A 12 -17.07 0.21 -3.82
N ARG A 13 -18.20 0.09 -4.50
CA ARG A 13 -18.80 1.17 -5.27
C ARG A 13 -19.98 1.76 -4.52
N ALA A 14 -19.93 3.06 -4.22
CA ALA A 14 -21.11 3.84 -3.87
C ALA A 14 -21.67 4.48 -5.15
N ILE A 15 -22.98 4.40 -5.36
CA ILE A 15 -23.64 5.06 -6.49
C ILE A 15 -24.38 6.28 -5.95
N GLY A 16 -23.92 7.48 -6.33
CA GLY A 16 -24.59 8.72 -6.00
C GLY A 16 -25.93 8.85 -6.73
N THR A 17 -26.79 9.76 -6.25
CA THR A 17 -28.10 10.03 -6.86
C THR A 17 -28.03 10.53 -8.30
N THR A 18 -26.87 11.04 -8.72
CA THR A 18 -26.56 11.47 -10.09
C THR A 18 -25.98 10.36 -10.98
N GLY A 19 -25.84 9.13 -10.48
CA GLY A 19 -25.29 7.98 -11.21
C GLY A 19 -23.75 7.91 -11.22
N TRP A 20 -23.05 8.91 -10.67
CA TRP A 20 -21.60 8.86 -10.47
C TRP A 20 -21.24 7.82 -9.41
N ALA A 21 -20.10 7.15 -9.64
CA ALA A 21 -19.63 6.05 -8.82
C ALA A 21 -18.38 6.47 -8.06
N ASP A 22 -18.45 6.47 -6.74
CA ASP A 22 -17.29 6.70 -5.87
C ASP A 22 -16.75 5.36 -5.37
N ASN A 23 -15.43 5.26 -5.34
CA ASN A 23 -14.76 4.18 -4.63
C ASN A 23 -14.79 4.49 -3.13
N ILE A 24 -15.42 3.62 -2.36
CA ILE A 24 -15.48 3.73 -0.90
C ILE A 24 -14.75 2.57 -0.27
N ILE A 25 -14.06 2.83 0.84
CA ILE A 25 -13.50 1.76 1.67
C ILE A 25 -14.67 1.02 2.32
N THR A 26 -14.84 -0.25 1.99
CA THR A 26 -15.93 -1.08 2.52
C THR A 26 -15.48 -1.97 3.67
N ASP A 27 -14.19 -2.26 3.74
CA ASP A 27 -13.61 -3.18 4.71
C ASP A 27 -12.12 -2.91 4.90
N THR A 28 -11.63 -3.14 6.11
CA THR A 28 -10.20 -3.17 6.44
C THR A 28 -9.83 -4.62 6.73
N VAL A 29 -8.87 -5.16 6.00
CA VAL A 29 -8.56 -6.58 5.99
C VAL A 29 -7.27 -6.84 6.78
N GLY A 30 -7.36 -7.60 7.86
CA GLY A 30 -6.17 -7.96 8.65
C GLY A 30 -5.48 -6.76 9.30
N ALA A 31 -4.21 -6.93 9.64
CA ALA A 31 -3.43 -5.92 10.36
C ALA A 31 -2.77 -4.91 9.41
N GLY A 32 -3.02 -3.63 9.63
CA GLY A 32 -2.20 -2.54 9.14
C GLY A 32 -1.03 -2.24 10.09
N GLY A 33 -0.19 -1.29 9.74
CA GLY A 33 0.95 -0.91 10.57
C GLY A 33 1.65 0.36 10.10
N THR A 34 2.66 0.76 10.86
CA THR A 34 3.61 1.81 10.46
C THR A 34 5.00 1.21 10.40
N LEU A 35 5.71 1.50 9.32
CA LEU A 35 7.08 1.06 9.10
C LEU A 35 8.00 2.27 9.00
N THR A 36 9.14 2.16 9.67
CA THR A 36 10.29 3.03 9.42
C THR A 36 10.95 2.62 8.11
N VAL A 37 11.18 3.60 7.24
CA VAL A 37 11.75 3.45 5.90
C VAL A 37 13.10 4.17 5.85
N THR A 38 14.10 3.44 5.35
CA THR A 38 15.46 3.94 5.18
C THR A 38 15.77 4.15 3.70
N THR A 39 16.95 4.65 3.36
CA THR A 39 17.43 4.78 1.98
C THR A 39 17.83 3.45 1.34
N SER A 40 17.56 2.32 2.02
CA SER A 40 17.72 0.96 1.47
C SER A 40 16.36 0.28 1.42
N ALA A 41 16.13 -0.51 0.37
CA ALA A 41 14.89 -1.25 0.20
C ALA A 41 14.60 -2.18 1.40
N THR A 42 13.33 -2.31 1.75
CA THR A 42 12.90 -3.19 2.85
C THR A 42 13.38 -4.62 2.64
N THR A 43 14.04 -5.17 3.65
CA THR A 43 14.55 -6.55 3.68
C THR A 43 13.40 -7.56 3.56
N ALA A 44 13.60 -8.63 2.79
CA ALA A 44 12.56 -9.60 2.43
C ALA A 44 11.73 -10.15 3.61
N GLY A 45 12.34 -10.37 4.78
CA GLY A 45 11.65 -10.88 5.98
C GLY A 45 10.81 -9.85 6.75
N ASN A 46 10.96 -8.55 6.45
CA ASN A 46 10.28 -7.45 7.14
C ASN A 46 9.23 -6.76 6.25
N ARG A 47 8.98 -7.30 5.05
CA ARG A 47 8.00 -6.77 4.12
C ARG A 47 6.59 -7.12 4.60
N PRO A 48 5.66 -6.14 4.71
CA PRO A 48 4.25 -6.44 4.94
C PRO A 48 3.73 -7.36 3.85
N VAL A 49 2.91 -8.33 4.25
CA VAL A 49 2.33 -9.32 3.35
C VAL A 49 0.83 -9.10 3.28
N ALA A 50 0.31 -8.97 2.07
CA ALA A 50 -1.11 -8.85 1.80
C ALA A 50 -1.85 -10.09 2.33
N PRO A 51 -2.86 -9.93 3.19
CA PRO A 51 -3.52 -11.06 3.83
C PRO A 51 -4.30 -11.91 2.83
N ALA A 52 -4.51 -13.18 3.20
CA ALA A 52 -5.46 -14.03 2.50
C ALA A 52 -6.86 -13.40 2.57
N SER A 53 -7.45 -13.15 1.41
CA SER A 53 -8.80 -12.62 1.28
C SER A 53 -9.74 -13.77 0.96
N GLY A 54 -10.48 -14.29 1.95
CA GLY A 54 -11.51 -15.33 1.74
C GLY A 54 -12.74 -14.86 0.96
N LYS A 55 -12.74 -13.62 0.44
CA LYS A 55 -13.79 -13.06 -0.41
C LYS A 55 -13.23 -12.79 -1.81
N VAL A 56 -14.06 -13.07 -2.82
CA VAL A 56 -13.80 -12.72 -4.22
C VAL A 56 -13.93 -11.19 -4.36
N GLY A 57 -12.83 -10.52 -4.70
CA GLY A 57 -12.76 -9.07 -4.86
C GLY A 57 -11.31 -8.58 -4.85
N GLU A 58 -11.08 -7.40 -5.41
CA GLU A 58 -9.74 -6.79 -5.46
C GLU A 58 -9.32 -6.33 -4.05
N LEU A 59 -8.16 -6.79 -3.60
CA LEU A 59 -7.53 -6.37 -2.35
C LEU A 59 -6.58 -5.21 -2.66
N TYR A 60 -6.52 -4.24 -1.77
CA TYR A 60 -5.71 -3.05 -1.97
C TYR A 60 -4.85 -2.75 -0.75
N ALA A 61 -3.66 -2.20 -0.99
CA ALA A 61 -2.86 -1.54 0.02
C ALA A 61 -3.13 -0.04 -0.04
N ARG A 62 -3.64 0.53 1.05
CA ARG A 62 -3.68 1.98 1.25
C ARG A 62 -2.41 2.40 1.97
N LEU A 63 -1.64 3.28 1.35
CA LEU A 63 -0.30 3.65 1.76
C LEU A 63 -0.23 5.14 2.01
N THR A 64 0.43 5.57 3.07
CA THR A 64 0.64 6.99 3.34
C THR A 64 2.05 7.19 3.86
N ALA A 65 2.86 7.91 3.09
CA ALA A 65 4.14 8.42 3.55
C ALA A 65 3.90 9.53 4.58
N ILE A 66 4.64 9.52 5.69
CA ILE A 66 4.44 10.43 6.82
C ILE A 66 5.54 11.50 6.82
N ASP A 67 6.79 11.10 7.05
CA ASP A 67 7.88 12.05 7.32
C ASP A 67 8.63 12.51 6.06
N GLY A 68 8.45 11.84 4.92
CA GLY A 68 9.16 12.14 3.69
C GLY A 68 8.77 11.21 2.54
N PRO A 69 9.15 11.53 1.28
CA PRO A 69 8.80 10.70 0.13
C PRO A 69 9.35 9.28 0.24
N VAL A 70 8.55 8.31 -0.19
CA VAL A 70 8.90 6.88 -0.18
C VAL A 70 8.49 6.25 -1.49
N HIS A 71 9.32 5.40 -2.05
CA HIS A 71 8.99 4.57 -3.20
C HIS A 71 8.56 3.19 -2.72
N VAL A 72 7.48 2.67 -3.30
CA VAL A 72 6.95 1.34 -2.98
C VAL A 72 6.86 0.46 -4.22
N GLU A 73 7.18 -0.82 -4.06
CA GLU A 73 6.98 -1.87 -5.06
C GLU A 73 6.22 -3.05 -4.45
N LYS A 74 5.43 -3.75 -5.27
CA LYS A 74 4.63 -4.91 -4.84
C LYS A 74 4.91 -6.17 -5.66
N GLY A 75 4.64 -7.33 -5.07
CA GLY A 75 4.68 -8.61 -5.78
C GLY A 75 5.09 -9.77 -4.87
N ILE A 76 5.46 -10.91 -5.44
CA ILE A 76 5.87 -12.10 -4.66
C ILE A 76 7.20 -11.86 -3.92
N ASP A 77 8.14 -11.18 -4.57
CA ASP A 77 9.44 -10.82 -4.02
C ASP A 77 9.93 -9.45 -4.55
N PRO A 78 9.22 -8.36 -4.21
CA PRO A 78 9.47 -7.06 -4.80
C PRO A 78 10.69 -6.39 -4.18
N THR A 79 11.39 -5.59 -4.97
CA THR A 79 12.43 -4.71 -4.46
C THR A 79 12.17 -3.30 -4.98
N ALA A 80 11.85 -2.38 -4.07
CA ALA A 80 11.61 -1.00 -4.43
C ALA A 80 12.92 -0.30 -4.82
N THR A 81 12.86 0.49 -5.89
CA THR A 81 13.93 1.38 -6.32
C THR A 81 13.35 2.77 -6.59
N LEU A 82 14.21 3.78 -6.67
CA LEU A 82 13.80 5.15 -6.99
C LEU A 82 13.25 5.32 -8.42
N THR A 83 13.45 4.33 -9.29
CA THR A 83 13.03 4.38 -10.70
C THR A 83 11.83 3.50 -11.02
N ASN A 84 11.66 2.39 -10.29
CA ASN A 84 10.64 1.40 -10.60
C ASN A 84 9.47 1.44 -9.59
N GLY A 85 9.68 2.01 -8.40
CA GLY A 85 8.63 2.10 -7.40
C GLY A 85 7.62 3.22 -7.66
N LEU A 86 6.39 3.02 -7.20
CA LEU A 86 5.42 4.09 -7.07
C LEU A 86 5.91 5.07 -6.01
N ARG A 87 6.04 6.35 -6.38
CA ARG A 87 6.45 7.41 -5.45
C ARG A 87 5.25 7.88 -4.62
N LEU A 88 5.31 7.65 -3.32
CA LEU A 88 4.38 8.16 -2.33
C LEU A 88 4.79 9.55 -1.86
N VAL A 89 3.87 10.50 -1.95
CA VAL A 89 4.04 11.87 -1.44
C VAL A 89 3.57 11.95 0.01
N PRO A 90 4.29 12.67 0.90
CA PRO A 90 3.87 12.81 2.29
C PRO A 90 2.44 13.31 2.45
N ASN A 91 1.71 12.68 3.37
CA ASN A 91 0.32 13.01 3.75
C ASN A 91 -0.72 12.89 2.63
N LEU A 92 -0.36 12.31 1.48
CA LEU A 92 -1.29 11.96 0.41
C LEU A 92 -1.42 10.43 0.33
N PRO A 93 -2.57 9.87 0.73
CA PRO A 93 -2.77 8.42 0.64
C PRO A 93 -2.85 7.95 -0.81
N GLU A 94 -2.10 6.91 -1.12
CA GLU A 94 -2.16 6.18 -2.39
C GLU A 94 -2.79 4.81 -2.19
N VAL A 95 -3.46 4.30 -3.22
CA VAL A 95 -4.10 2.98 -3.19
C VAL A 95 -3.53 2.12 -4.30
N LEU A 96 -2.98 0.97 -3.91
CA LEU A 96 -2.31 0.04 -4.81
C LEU A 96 -3.02 -1.31 -4.79
N ALA A 97 -3.44 -1.80 -5.96
CA ALA A 97 -4.05 -3.13 -6.09
C ALA A 97 -3.03 -4.23 -5.82
N VAL A 98 -3.34 -5.19 -4.96
CA VAL A 98 -2.46 -6.29 -4.55
C VAL A 98 -3.21 -7.64 -4.63
N SER A 99 -2.45 -8.71 -4.84
CA SER A 99 -2.95 -10.08 -4.70
C SER A 99 -2.68 -10.58 -3.27
N PRO A 100 -3.49 -11.50 -2.74
CA PRO A 100 -3.14 -12.24 -1.52
C PRO A 100 -1.75 -12.85 -1.62
N GLY A 101 -0.92 -12.63 -0.59
CA GLY A 101 0.48 -13.08 -0.57
C GLY A 101 1.49 -12.15 -1.24
N ASP A 102 1.05 -11.10 -1.94
CA ASP A 102 1.95 -10.04 -2.37
C ASP A 102 2.60 -9.39 -1.15
N LYS A 103 3.88 -9.06 -1.29
CA LYS A 103 4.66 -8.31 -0.31
C LYS A 103 4.77 -6.86 -0.76
N LEU A 104 5.11 -5.98 0.17
CA LEU A 104 5.46 -4.59 -0.12
C LEU A 104 6.92 -4.31 0.27
N SER A 105 7.69 -3.74 -0.66
CA SER A 105 9.03 -3.23 -0.40
C SER A 105 9.01 -1.70 -0.47
N PHE A 106 9.72 -1.04 0.44
CA PHE A 106 9.79 0.41 0.53
C PHE A 106 11.24 0.89 0.55
N ILE A 107 11.49 2.06 -0.04
CA ILE A 107 12.77 2.78 0.05
C ILE A 107 12.50 4.30 0.12
N GLY A 108 13.17 4.99 1.03
CA GLY A 108 13.05 6.44 1.20
C GLY A 108 13.98 7.20 0.25
N GLU A 109 13.60 8.42 -0.09
CA GLU A 109 14.54 9.37 -0.70
C GLU A 109 15.56 9.84 0.36
N ALA A 110 16.80 10.08 -0.08
CA ALA A 110 17.89 10.56 0.79
C ALA A 110 17.74 12.04 1.11
#